data_AF-A0A9E0VII0-F1
#
_entry.id   AF-A0A9E0VII0-F1
#
_cell.length_a   1.000
_cell.length_b   1.000
_cell.length_c   1.000
_cell.angle_alpha   90.00
_cell.angle_beta   90.00
_cell.angle_gamma   90.00
#
_symmetry.space_group_name_H-M   'P 1'
#
loop_
_entity.id
_entity.type
_entity.pdbx_description
1 polymer ?
#
loop_
_entity_poly.entity_id
_entity_poly.type
_entity_poly.pdbx_seq_one_letter_code
_entity_poly.pdbx_strand_id
1 'polypeptide(L)'
;MKRKINLLFIFILVFAGINQVRAQNGLNDEQEARAKKIMQSLDKYSKLRISLENGGRGDGIRYAWMDELQKLGIKRVSFTINFVWNNKITKLDIVEIGYYSQYYDVDDPKGDTEKFKRILSSDLEDRLKSEIITRAKKSIPYVIENNSEIYGKKKKICGTEYMNLLDDEVLPILNPPSFLYEVKPKPNWCN
;
A
#
# COMPACT_ATOMS: atom_id res chain seq x y z
N MET A 1 -22.30 25.88 -53.13
CA MET A 1 -21.45 24.66 -53.10
C MET A 1 -21.51 24.07 -51.69
N LYS A 2 -22.42 23.11 -51.45
CA LYS A 2 -22.72 22.56 -50.11
C LYS A 2 -21.80 21.37 -49.81
N ARG A 3 -20.90 21.49 -48.82
CA ARG A 3 -20.07 20.37 -48.34
C ARG A 3 -20.91 19.51 -47.38
N LYS A 4 -21.22 18.28 -47.79
CA LYS A 4 -21.81 17.24 -46.92
C LYS A 4 -20.69 16.66 -46.06
N ILE A 5 -20.78 16.82 -44.74
CA ILE A 5 -19.87 16.20 -43.77
C ILE A 5 -20.37 14.77 -43.52
N ASN A 6 -19.54 13.78 -43.84
CA ASN A 6 -19.80 12.36 -43.62
C ASN A 6 -19.83 12.06 -42.12
N LEU A 7 -21.02 11.83 -41.61
CA LEU A 7 -21.33 11.53 -40.21
C LEU A 7 -21.32 10.00 -40.00
N LEU A 8 -20.22 9.32 -40.35
CA LEU A 8 -20.16 7.85 -40.29
C LEU A 8 -18.77 7.31 -39.91
N PHE A 9 -18.06 7.99 -39.00
CA PHE A 9 -16.74 7.53 -38.52
C PHE A 9 -16.53 7.73 -37.00
N ILE A 10 -17.59 7.77 -36.19
CA ILE A 10 -17.50 7.94 -34.72
C ILE A 10 -18.21 6.79 -33.98
N PHE A 11 -18.12 5.55 -34.47
CA PHE A 11 -18.66 4.39 -33.73
C PHE A 11 -17.71 3.21 -33.56
N ILE A 12 -16.49 3.27 -34.11
CA ILE A 12 -15.51 2.15 -34.03
C ILE A 12 -14.43 2.38 -32.94
N LEU A 13 -14.32 3.59 -32.39
CA LEU A 13 -13.31 3.89 -31.34
C LEU A 13 -13.77 3.66 -29.89
N VAL A 14 -15.01 3.19 -29.65
CA VAL A 14 -15.50 2.94 -28.29
C VAL A 14 -15.17 1.52 -27.81
N PHE A 15 -15.01 0.54 -28.71
CA PHE A 15 -14.73 -0.85 -28.31
C PHE A 15 -13.24 -1.16 -28.08
N ALA A 16 -12.31 -0.39 -28.65
CA ALA A 16 -10.89 -0.55 -28.36
C ALA A 16 -10.49 0.01 -26.98
N GLY A 17 -11.23 1.00 -26.47
CA GLY A 17 -10.96 1.63 -25.17
C GLY A 17 -11.36 0.79 -23.95
N ILE A 18 -12.29 -0.17 -24.10
CA ILE A 18 -12.77 -0.99 -22.97
C ILE A 18 -11.79 -2.14 -22.66
N ASN A 19 -11.00 -2.61 -23.64
CA ASN A 19 -10.02 -3.66 -23.41
C ASN A 19 -8.67 -3.14 -22.88
N GLN A 20 -8.36 -1.85 -23.05
CA GLN A 20 -7.09 -1.28 -22.59
C GLN A 20 -7.03 -1.10 -21.06
N VAL A 21 -8.18 -1.15 -20.36
CA VAL A 21 -8.24 -1.17 -18.89
C VAL A 21 -8.01 -2.57 -18.31
N ARG A 22 -8.16 -3.65 -19.10
CA ARG A 22 -7.78 -5.03 -18.69
C ARG A 22 -6.26 -5.27 -18.74
N ALA A 23 -5.51 -4.39 -19.37
CA ALA A 23 -4.06 -4.50 -19.54
C ALA A 23 -3.25 -3.86 -18.39
N GLN A 24 -3.90 -3.46 -17.30
CA GLN A 24 -3.23 -3.22 -16.02
C GLN A 24 -3.36 -4.49 -15.16
N ASN A 25 -2.34 -5.35 -15.29
CA ASN A 25 -1.95 -6.41 -14.35
C ASN A 25 -2.90 -7.62 -14.22
N GLY A 26 -3.14 -8.34 -15.32
CA GLY A 26 -3.59 -9.72 -15.22
C GLY A 26 -2.47 -10.57 -14.61
N LEU A 27 -2.58 -10.88 -13.32
CA LEU A 27 -1.75 -11.91 -12.69
C LEU A 27 -1.80 -13.19 -13.56
N ASN A 28 -0.69 -13.90 -13.65
CA ASN A 28 -0.72 -15.19 -14.34
C ASN A 28 -1.52 -16.23 -13.50
N ASP A 29 -1.86 -17.36 -14.11
CA ASP A 29 -2.67 -18.40 -13.46
C ASP A 29 -2.05 -18.88 -12.13
N GLU A 30 -0.72 -18.90 -12.03
CA GLU A 30 0.00 -19.30 -10.83
C GLU A 30 -0.17 -18.28 -9.69
N GLN A 31 -0.02 -16.99 -10.01
CA GLN A 31 -0.21 -15.88 -9.10
C GLN A 31 -1.66 -15.79 -8.62
N GLU A 32 -2.63 -16.02 -9.51
CA GLU A 32 -4.05 -16.05 -9.15
C GLU A 32 -4.40 -17.26 -8.27
N ALA A 33 -3.83 -18.44 -8.56
CA ALA A 33 -3.97 -19.61 -7.70
C ALA A 33 -3.37 -19.37 -6.30
N ARG A 34 -2.22 -18.67 -6.22
CA ARG A 34 -1.58 -18.27 -4.96
C ARG A 34 -2.44 -17.26 -4.19
N ALA A 35 -2.96 -16.22 -4.86
CA ALA A 35 -3.88 -15.26 -4.26
C ALA A 35 -5.12 -15.97 -3.68
N LYS A 36 -5.70 -16.92 -4.43
CA LYS A 36 -6.83 -17.73 -3.97
C LYS A 36 -6.48 -18.58 -2.74
N LYS A 37 -5.29 -19.20 -2.72
CA LYS A 37 -4.82 -19.97 -1.56
C LYS A 37 -4.65 -19.08 -0.32
N ILE A 38 -4.10 -17.89 -0.47
CA ILE A 38 -3.96 -16.92 0.62
C ILE A 38 -5.35 -16.50 1.12
N MET A 39 -6.25 -16.12 0.20
CA MET A 39 -7.63 -15.73 0.50
C MET A 39 -8.37 -16.79 1.33
N GLN A 40 -8.18 -18.08 1.01
CA GLN A 40 -8.78 -19.20 1.75
C GLN A 40 -8.21 -19.39 3.16
N SER A 41 -6.96 -18.96 3.40
CA SER A 41 -6.31 -19.05 4.72
C SER A 41 -6.67 -17.91 5.66
N LEU A 42 -7.29 -16.84 5.16
CA LEU A 42 -7.64 -15.65 5.93
C LEU A 42 -9.00 -15.79 6.61
N ASP A 43 -9.12 -15.17 7.78
CA ASP A 43 -10.39 -15.02 8.48
C ASP A 43 -11.44 -14.35 7.58
N LYS A 44 -12.71 -14.75 7.73
CA LYS A 44 -13.83 -14.27 6.91
C LYS A 44 -13.99 -12.75 6.95
N TYR A 45 -13.65 -12.12 8.08
CA TYR A 45 -13.76 -10.69 8.30
C TYR A 45 -12.44 -9.94 8.09
N SER A 46 -11.39 -10.62 7.65
CA SER A 46 -10.14 -10.00 7.27
C SER A 46 -10.35 -9.00 6.13
N LYS A 47 -9.91 -7.76 6.31
CA LYS A 47 -9.95 -6.74 5.25
C LYS A 47 -9.16 -7.16 4.01
N LEU A 48 -8.08 -7.92 4.19
CA LEU A 48 -7.29 -8.46 3.08
C LEU A 48 -8.09 -9.45 2.27
N ARG A 49 -8.81 -10.34 2.94
CA ARG A 49 -9.71 -11.28 2.27
C ARG A 49 -10.79 -10.55 1.49
N ILE A 50 -11.48 -9.61 2.13
CA ILE A 50 -12.54 -8.81 1.49
C ILE A 50 -11.98 -8.06 0.26
N SER A 51 -10.77 -7.50 0.35
CA SER A 51 -10.14 -6.83 -0.78
C SER A 51 -9.82 -7.80 -1.92
N LEU A 52 -9.25 -8.97 -1.62
CA LEU A 52 -8.96 -10.02 -2.62
C LEU A 52 -10.25 -10.55 -3.28
N GLU A 53 -11.31 -10.78 -2.52
CA GLU A 53 -12.63 -11.21 -3.01
C GLU A 53 -13.25 -10.17 -3.96
N ASN A 54 -13.02 -8.89 -3.70
CA ASN A 54 -13.45 -7.78 -4.57
C ASN A 54 -12.48 -7.49 -5.74
N GLY A 55 -11.54 -8.39 -6.01
CA GLY A 55 -10.59 -8.27 -7.13
C GLY A 55 -9.38 -7.38 -6.86
N GLY A 56 -9.16 -6.93 -5.63
CA GLY A 56 -7.94 -6.22 -5.25
C GLY A 56 -6.72 -7.11 -5.41
N ARG A 57 -5.67 -6.62 -6.07
CA ARG A 57 -4.39 -7.32 -6.28
C ARG A 57 -3.22 -6.37 -6.03
N GLY A 58 -2.05 -6.94 -5.78
CA GLY A 58 -0.79 -6.21 -5.74
C GLY A 58 -0.33 -5.77 -7.13
N ASP A 59 0.85 -5.16 -7.20
CA ASP A 59 1.46 -4.76 -8.48
C ASP A 59 2.06 -5.95 -9.26
N GLY A 60 2.13 -7.13 -8.64
CA GLY A 60 2.73 -8.32 -9.22
C GLY A 60 4.26 -8.25 -9.34
N ILE A 61 4.88 -7.19 -8.82
CA ILE A 61 6.34 -7.02 -8.84
C ILE A 61 6.91 -7.64 -7.57
N ARG A 62 7.74 -8.67 -7.76
CA ARG A 62 8.46 -9.31 -6.66
C ARG A 62 9.77 -8.57 -6.39
N TYR A 63 9.96 -8.15 -5.15
CA TYR A 63 11.16 -7.44 -4.71
C TYR A 63 12.03 -8.35 -3.84
N ALA A 64 13.35 -8.16 -3.86
CA ALA A 64 14.29 -9.01 -3.12
C ALA A 64 14.01 -9.06 -1.60
N TRP A 65 13.55 -7.94 -1.02
CA TRP A 65 13.18 -7.90 0.39
C TRP A 65 11.98 -8.81 0.72
N MET A 66 11.08 -9.09 -0.23
CA MET A 66 9.95 -10.00 -0.04
C MET A 66 10.45 -11.43 0.20
N ASP A 67 11.42 -11.89 -0.59
CA ASP A 67 12.00 -13.23 -0.45
C ASP A 67 12.69 -13.42 0.90
N GLU A 68 13.30 -12.37 1.43
CA GLU A 68 13.96 -12.40 2.74
C GLU A 68 12.95 -12.43 3.88
N LEU A 69 11.86 -11.66 3.78
CA LEU A 69 10.74 -11.77 4.71
C LEU A 69 10.17 -13.20 4.72
N GLN A 70 9.96 -13.80 3.54
CA GLN A 70 9.50 -15.19 3.42
C GLN A 70 10.44 -16.17 4.12
N LYS A 71 11.76 -16.05 3.91
CA LYS A 71 12.77 -16.91 4.56
C LYS A 71 12.76 -16.78 6.09
N LEU A 72 12.43 -15.60 6.61
CA LEU A 72 12.30 -15.34 8.04
C LEU A 72 10.92 -15.73 8.60
N GLY A 73 9.99 -16.15 7.75
CA GLY A 73 8.61 -16.46 8.12
C GLY A 73 7.82 -15.21 8.53
N ILE A 74 8.17 -14.06 7.96
CA ILE A 74 7.50 -12.77 8.17
C ILE A 74 6.60 -12.53 6.96
N LYS A 75 5.30 -12.35 7.21
CA LYS A 75 4.29 -12.14 6.17
C LYS A 75 3.94 -10.67 5.96
N ARG A 76 4.06 -9.89 7.03
CA ARG A 76 3.67 -8.49 7.05
C ARG A 76 4.65 -7.69 7.90
N VAL A 77 5.04 -6.53 7.38
CA VAL A 77 5.75 -5.49 8.12
C VAL A 77 4.82 -4.28 8.17
N SER A 78 4.31 -3.95 9.35
CA SER A 78 3.48 -2.76 9.55
C SER A 78 4.36 -1.61 10.01
N PHE A 79 4.06 -0.40 9.58
CA PHE A 79 4.84 0.76 9.96
C PHE A 79 3.98 2.01 10.12
N THR A 80 4.44 2.87 11.02
CA THR A 80 3.83 4.16 11.34
C THR A 80 4.79 5.27 10.94
N ILE A 81 4.36 6.21 10.12
CA ILE A 81 5.18 7.34 9.66
C ILE A 81 4.53 8.65 10.07
N ASN A 82 5.29 9.51 10.71
CA ASN A 82 4.90 10.91 10.86
C ASN A 82 5.35 11.70 9.64
N PHE A 83 4.49 12.60 9.15
CA PHE A 83 4.82 13.49 8.05
C PHE A 83 4.45 14.94 8.34
N VAL A 84 5.19 15.85 7.69
CA VAL A 84 4.83 17.27 7.57
C VAL A 84 4.71 17.59 6.08
N TRP A 85 3.61 18.20 5.72
CA TRP A 85 3.28 18.63 4.36
C TRP A 85 3.09 20.14 4.31
N ASN A 86 3.78 20.79 3.37
CA ASN A 86 3.60 22.19 2.99
C ASN A 86 3.75 22.28 1.47
N ASN A 87 2.66 22.00 0.74
CA ASN A 87 2.60 21.78 -0.73
C ASN A 87 3.44 20.62 -1.26
N LYS A 88 4.36 20.10 -0.45
CA LYS A 88 5.16 18.90 -0.63
C LYS A 88 5.50 18.36 0.75
N ILE A 89 5.96 17.11 0.79
CA ILE A 89 6.51 16.52 2.01
C ILE A 89 7.79 17.28 2.40
N THR A 90 7.81 17.86 3.59
CA THR A 90 8.99 18.55 4.15
C THR A 90 9.69 17.74 5.24
N LYS A 91 8.98 16.80 5.87
CA LYS A 91 9.53 15.91 6.90
C LYS A 91 8.84 14.56 6.83
N LEU A 92 9.62 13.49 6.97
CA LEU A 92 9.16 12.11 7.18
C LEU A 92 9.98 11.49 8.28
N ASP A 93 9.33 10.69 9.11
CA ASP A 93 9.99 9.93 10.17
C ASP A 93 9.24 8.63 10.44
N ILE A 94 9.98 7.52 10.44
CA ILE A 94 9.43 6.21 10.74
C ILE A 94 9.40 6.09 12.26
N VAL A 95 8.21 6.09 12.83
CA VAL A 95 7.98 6.09 14.28
C VAL A 95 8.10 4.67 14.84
N GLU A 96 7.58 3.70 14.09
CA GLU A 96 7.43 2.33 14.53
C GLU A 96 7.46 1.39 13.32
N ILE A 97 8.08 0.22 13.51
CA ILE A 97 8.05 -0.90 12.58
C ILE A 97 7.71 -2.16 13.39
N GLY A 98 6.63 -2.83 13.01
CA GLY A 98 6.19 -4.11 13.56
C GLY A 98 6.32 -5.23 12.53
N TYR A 99 6.74 -6.41 12.98
CA TYR A 99 6.96 -7.59 12.12
C TYR A 99 5.99 -8.70 12.53
N TYR A 100 5.28 -9.27 11.56
CA TYR A 100 4.18 -10.20 11.81
C TYR A 100 4.32 -11.47 10.96
N SER A 101 4.06 -12.62 11.57
CA SER A 101 4.04 -13.93 10.89
C SER A 101 2.70 -14.24 10.21
N GLN A 102 1.72 -13.36 10.34
CA GLN A 102 0.40 -13.46 9.75
C GLN A 102 0.06 -12.20 8.95
N TYR A 103 -0.71 -12.37 7.88
CA TYR A 103 -1.16 -11.25 7.04
C TYR A 103 -2.18 -10.35 7.73
N TYR A 104 -2.96 -10.92 8.65
CA TYR A 104 -4.00 -10.21 9.37
C TYR A 104 -4.01 -10.67 10.82
N ASP A 105 -3.27 -9.94 11.64
CA ASP A 105 -3.32 -10.06 13.09
C ASP A 105 -3.49 -8.66 13.70
N VAL A 106 -4.33 -8.56 14.73
CA VAL A 106 -4.54 -7.35 15.53
C VAL A 106 -3.71 -7.40 16.81
N ASP A 107 -3.24 -8.60 17.17
CA ASP A 107 -2.48 -8.84 18.38
C ASP A 107 -1.02 -8.36 18.22
N ASP A 108 -0.50 -7.92 19.36
CA ASP A 108 0.78 -7.22 19.58
C ASP A 108 1.93 -7.81 18.72
N PRO A 109 2.80 -7.01 18.07
CA PRO A 109 4.00 -7.48 17.34
C PRO A 109 5.02 -8.31 18.16
N LYS A 110 4.65 -8.80 19.34
CA LYS A 110 5.45 -9.66 20.20
C LYS A 110 5.33 -11.10 19.76
N GLY A 111 6.45 -11.69 19.34
CA GLY A 111 6.48 -13.15 19.27
C GLY A 111 7.84 -13.80 19.07
N ASP A 112 8.84 -13.10 18.52
CA ASP A 112 10.11 -13.76 18.27
C ASP A 112 11.29 -12.78 18.27
N THR A 113 11.83 -12.57 19.46
CA THR A 113 13.02 -11.74 19.70
C THR A 113 14.23 -12.19 18.90
N GLU A 114 14.33 -13.47 18.51
CA GLU A 114 15.44 -13.95 17.68
C GLU A 114 15.26 -13.57 16.22
N LYS A 115 14.06 -13.70 15.66
CA LYS A 115 13.76 -13.20 14.30
C LYS A 115 13.98 -11.70 14.21
N PHE A 116 13.54 -10.96 15.22
CA PHE A 116 13.77 -9.52 15.30
C PHE A 116 15.27 -9.18 15.33
N LYS A 117 16.08 -9.87 16.15
CA LYS A 117 17.54 -9.71 16.16
C LYS A 117 18.18 -10.01 14.80
N ARG A 118 17.69 -10.99 14.05
CA ARG A 118 18.21 -11.31 12.70
C ARG A 118 17.93 -10.18 11.71
N ILE A 119 16.76 -9.56 11.77
CA ILE A 119 16.45 -8.39 10.95
C ILE A 119 17.40 -7.24 11.29
N LEU A 120 17.52 -6.93 12.59
CA LEU A 120 18.37 -5.84 13.09
C LEU A 120 19.88 -6.03 12.80
N SER A 121 20.32 -7.28 12.62
CA SER A 121 21.73 -7.60 12.34
C SER A 121 22.04 -7.74 10.84
N SER A 122 21.06 -7.48 9.97
CA SER A 122 21.18 -7.54 8.52
C SER A 122 20.93 -6.17 7.88
N ASP A 123 21.23 -6.03 6.59
CA ASP A 123 20.89 -4.84 5.80
C ASP A 123 19.40 -4.77 5.40
N LEU A 124 18.62 -5.80 5.76
CA LEU A 124 17.20 -5.90 5.43
C LEU A 124 16.41 -4.75 6.06
N GLU A 125 16.72 -4.36 7.30
CA GLU A 125 16.01 -3.28 7.97
C GLU A 125 16.16 -1.95 7.22
N ASP A 126 17.36 -1.64 6.74
CA ASP A 126 17.63 -0.41 5.98
C ASP A 126 16.93 -0.43 4.61
N ARG A 127 16.89 -1.58 3.94
CA ARG A 127 16.14 -1.76 2.68
C ARG A 127 14.63 -1.61 2.89
N LEU A 128 14.08 -2.19 3.97
CA LEU A 128 12.68 -2.02 4.33
C LEU A 128 12.37 -0.55 4.65
N LYS A 129 13.22 0.13 5.43
CA LYS A 129 13.07 1.58 5.71
C LYS A 129 13.09 2.42 4.43
N SER A 130 13.97 2.10 3.47
CA SER A 130 14.00 2.79 2.17
C SER A 130 12.71 2.59 1.37
N GLU A 131 12.19 1.36 1.33
CA GLU A 131 10.92 1.04 0.67
C GLU A 131 9.74 1.76 1.34
N ILE A 132 9.71 1.77 2.67
CA ILE A 132 8.75 2.50 3.50
C ILE A 132 8.69 3.98 3.10
N ILE A 133 9.85 4.65 3.07
CA ILE A 133 9.93 6.08 2.69
C ILE A 133 9.48 6.29 1.25
N THR A 134 9.86 5.39 0.33
CA THR A 134 9.49 5.47 -1.08
C THR A 134 7.97 5.40 -1.26
N ARG A 135 7.31 4.46 -0.58
CA ARG A 135 5.85 4.32 -0.60
C ARG A 135 5.12 5.50 0.03
N ALA A 136 5.60 5.98 1.18
CA ALA A 136 5.03 7.15 1.86
C ALA A 136 5.09 8.40 0.95
N LYS A 137 6.21 8.61 0.25
CA LYS A 137 6.35 9.72 -0.70
C LYS A 137 5.34 9.67 -1.85
N LYS A 138 4.88 8.47 -2.23
CA LYS A 138 3.85 8.27 -3.25
C LYS A 138 2.43 8.38 -2.69
N SER A 139 2.19 7.87 -1.48
CA SER A 139 0.87 7.78 -0.88
C SER A 139 0.38 9.10 -0.28
N ILE A 140 1.22 9.81 0.47
CA ILE A 140 0.84 11.04 1.19
C ILE A 140 0.24 12.11 0.27
N PRO A 141 0.81 12.44 -0.92
CA PRO A 141 0.18 13.40 -1.84
C PRO A 141 -1.25 12.98 -2.21
N TYR A 142 -1.43 11.71 -2.58
CA TYR A 142 -2.73 11.16 -2.97
C TYR A 142 -3.75 11.23 -1.83
N VAL A 143 -3.33 10.91 -0.60
CA VAL A 143 -4.20 11.01 0.58
C VAL A 143 -4.61 12.46 0.84
N ILE A 144 -3.68 13.40 0.77
CA ILE A 144 -3.98 14.82 1.03
C ILE A 144 -4.90 15.40 -0.05
N GLU A 145 -4.61 15.13 -1.33
CA GLU A 145 -5.38 15.64 -2.47
C GLU A 145 -6.83 15.11 -2.48
N ASN A 146 -7.02 13.82 -2.24
CA ASN A 146 -8.35 13.21 -2.21
C ASN A 146 -9.17 13.52 -0.95
N ASN A 147 -8.54 14.09 0.08
CA ASN A 147 -9.22 14.54 1.30
C ASN A 147 -9.15 16.07 1.42
N SER A 148 -9.17 16.77 0.29
CA SER A 148 -9.08 18.23 0.23
C SER A 148 -10.24 18.94 0.95
N GLU A 149 -11.39 18.28 1.16
CA GLU A 149 -12.47 18.81 2.00
C GLU A 149 -12.07 18.90 3.48
N ILE A 150 -11.27 17.93 3.97
CA ILE A 150 -10.79 17.85 5.35
C ILE A 150 -9.56 18.75 5.56
N TYR A 151 -8.66 18.76 4.57
CA TYR A 151 -7.41 19.49 4.64
C TYR A 151 -7.47 20.90 4.01
N GLY A 152 -8.62 21.25 3.45
CA GLY A 152 -8.86 22.42 2.61
C GLY A 152 -8.37 23.72 3.22
N LYS A 153 -7.40 24.33 2.52
CA LYS A 153 -6.72 25.62 2.81
C LYS A 153 -5.63 25.58 3.88
N LYS A 154 -5.32 24.45 4.53
CA LYS A 154 -4.19 24.39 5.46
C LYS A 154 -2.87 24.47 4.70
N LYS A 155 -2.09 25.52 4.93
CA LYS A 155 -0.73 25.67 4.37
C LYS A 155 0.23 24.61 4.90
N LYS A 156 0.04 24.17 6.14
CA LYS A 156 0.85 23.14 6.80
C LYS A 156 -0.08 22.07 7.36
N ILE A 157 0.15 20.82 6.96
CA ILE A 157 -0.55 19.64 7.47
C ILE A 157 0.51 18.78 8.13
N CYS A 158 0.21 18.30 9.33
CA CYS A 158 0.95 17.18 9.90
C CYS A 158 0.01 16.00 10.01
N GLY A 159 0.54 14.81 9.81
CA GLY A 159 -0.24 13.60 9.98
C GLY A 159 0.64 12.43 10.29
N THR A 160 -0.06 11.32 10.51
CA THR A 160 0.52 10.01 10.71
C THR A 160 -0.09 9.10 9.66
N GLU A 161 0.73 8.37 8.92
CA GLU A 161 0.28 7.35 7.98
C GLU A 161 0.67 5.97 8.50
N TYR A 162 -0.26 5.03 8.36
CA TYR A 162 -0.04 3.62 8.66
C TYR A 162 -0.08 2.87 7.34
N MET A 163 0.90 2.00 7.11
CA MET A 163 0.94 1.19 5.90
C MET A 163 1.58 -0.17 6.21
N ASN A 164 1.54 -1.06 5.22
CA ASN A 164 2.11 -2.40 5.31
C ASN A 164 3.00 -2.72 4.10
N LEU A 165 4.09 -3.45 4.35
CA LEU A 165 4.80 -4.25 3.35
C LEU A 165 4.38 -5.70 3.54
N LEU A 166 4.11 -6.40 2.44
CA LEU A 166 3.71 -7.80 2.43
C LEU A 166 4.79 -8.61 1.70
N ASP A 167 4.99 -9.85 2.11
CA ASP A 167 6.00 -10.74 1.53
C ASP A 167 5.55 -11.38 0.20
N ASP A 168 4.39 -11.03 -0.35
CA ASP A 168 3.85 -11.61 -1.58
C ASP A 168 3.33 -10.52 -2.53
N GLU A 169 3.82 -10.55 -3.77
CA GLU A 169 3.56 -9.53 -4.79
C GLU A 169 2.10 -9.50 -5.29
N VAL A 170 1.33 -10.57 -5.05
CA VAL A 170 -0.06 -10.67 -5.51
C VAL A 170 -1.03 -9.96 -4.57
N LEU A 171 -0.58 -9.61 -3.36
CA LEU A 171 -1.45 -9.07 -2.33
C LEU A 171 -1.62 -7.56 -2.46
N PRO A 172 -2.87 -7.05 -2.36
CA PRO A 172 -3.10 -5.62 -2.40
C PRO A 172 -2.47 -4.95 -1.18
N ILE A 173 -1.88 -3.78 -1.42
CA ILE A 173 -1.48 -2.90 -0.33
C ILE A 173 -2.77 -2.34 0.26
N LEU A 174 -3.19 -2.90 1.38
CA LEU A 174 -4.24 -2.30 2.16
C LEU A 174 -3.61 -1.15 2.91
N ASN A 175 -3.97 0.07 2.51
CA ASN A 175 -3.98 1.13 3.48
C ASN A 175 -4.95 0.66 4.57
N PRO A 176 -4.54 0.49 5.84
CA PRO A 176 -5.52 0.40 6.91
C PRO A 176 -6.48 1.58 6.68
N PRO A 177 -7.81 1.40 6.89
CA PRO A 177 -8.72 2.52 6.76
C PRO A 177 -8.09 3.68 7.48
N SER A 178 -8.08 4.83 6.81
CA SER A 178 -7.78 6.11 7.39
C SER A 178 -8.83 6.44 8.47
N PHE A 179 -8.99 5.57 9.46
CA PHE A 179 -8.90 6.02 10.83
C PHE A 179 -7.46 6.54 10.99
N LEU A 180 -7.23 7.69 10.37
CA LEU A 180 -6.61 8.78 11.07
C LEU A 180 -7.50 8.96 12.30
N TYR A 181 -7.31 8.12 13.31
CA TYR A 181 -7.27 8.70 14.64
C TYR A 181 -6.43 9.95 14.45
N GLU A 182 -6.85 11.07 15.00
CA GLU A 182 -5.89 12.09 15.37
C GLU A 182 -4.92 11.43 16.36
N VAL A 183 -4.05 10.53 15.88
CA VAL A 183 -2.78 10.24 16.49
C VAL A 183 -2.07 11.54 16.27
N LYS A 184 -2.35 12.47 17.20
CA LYS A 184 -1.74 13.77 17.22
C LYS A 184 -0.26 13.46 17.11
N PRO A 185 0.41 13.92 16.03
CA PRO A 185 1.83 13.71 15.92
C PRO A 185 2.44 14.21 17.25
N LYS A 186 3.53 13.57 17.70
CA LYS A 186 4.16 13.90 19.00
C LYS A 186 4.13 15.43 19.20
N PRO A 187 3.77 15.96 20.39
CA PRO A 187 3.38 17.36 20.62
C PRO A 187 4.27 18.46 20.00
N ASN A 188 5.51 18.13 19.61
CA ASN A 188 6.51 19.04 19.06
C ASN A 188 6.89 18.75 17.59
N TRP A 189 6.26 17.79 16.92
CA TRP A 189 6.63 17.41 15.55
C TRP A 189 6.16 18.42 14.49
N CYS A 190 5.07 19.13 14.79
CA CYS A 190 4.46 20.12 13.91
C CYS A 190 5.06 21.52 14.00
N ASN A 191 5.95 21.76 14.96
CA ASN A 191 6.56 23.08 15.14
C ASN A 191 7.71 23.22 14.16
#